data_AF-A0A259S3T7-F1
#
_entry.id   AF-A0A259S3T7-F1
#
_cell.length_a   1.000
_cell.length_b   1.000
_cell.length_c   1.000
_cell.angle_alpha   90.00
_cell.angle_beta   90.00
_cell.angle_gamma   90.00
#
_symmetry.space_group_name_H-M   'P 1'
#
loop_
_entity.id
_entity.type
_entity.pdbx_description
1 polymer ?
#
loop_
_entity_poly.entity_id
_entity_poly.type
_entity_poly.pdbx_seq_one_letter_code
_entity_poly.pdbx_strand_id
1 'polypeptide(L)'
;MRSIDRAVAGLVLNHAADISAPALLALVLASHQAGQGHVCLDMNACLADAESVLRIPSGDGRGNDIQAVPRFTPADLLQGVTLTGWQAALDACSGVILQRLESSIPDLLANGAPTPEQSNPPFVREGGLLYLRRYWQQEQGIVAALQSRLTPHDLPAEPIRQILDALFPSSIAQPDWQKIACAVAIRQRFSLITGGPGTGKTTTVVKFLLLVQMHALKAGLPPRRIRLCAPTGKAAARLRQSILGQMDVLLAPFDAAFPDLRKALPDTVETVHRLIAIRPNQIHPVYRAENPLPADVVVVDEASMIGVELMAKLLASLDETTQLVLLGDKDQLASVEPGAV
;
A
#
# COMPACT_ATOMS: atom_id res chain seq x y z
N MET A 1 18.96 20.24 -0.38
CA MET A 1 17.54 20.21 0.06
C MET A 1 16.66 20.98 -0.91
N ARG A 2 15.40 20.55 -1.06
CA ARG A 2 14.45 21.15 -2.01
C ARG A 2 13.83 22.43 -1.44
N SER A 3 13.13 23.18 -2.28
CA SER A 3 12.40 24.40 -1.84
C SER A 3 11.32 24.07 -0.81
N ILE A 4 10.66 22.91 -0.95
CA ILE A 4 9.61 22.47 -0.01
C ILE A 4 10.15 22.18 1.39
N ASP A 5 11.35 21.61 1.50
CA ASP A 5 11.97 21.30 2.80
C ASP A 5 12.30 22.59 3.57
N ARG A 6 12.72 23.64 2.86
CA ARG A 6 12.91 24.99 3.42
C ARG A 6 11.60 25.64 3.84
N ALA A 7 10.53 25.45 3.07
CA ALA A 7 9.21 25.95 3.42
C ALA A 7 8.65 25.28 4.69
N VAL A 8 8.89 23.97 4.86
CA VAL A 8 8.56 23.24 6.08
C VAL A 8 9.30 23.82 7.28
N ALA A 9 10.60 24.10 7.16
CA ALA A 9 11.38 24.74 8.22
C ALA A 9 10.77 26.08 8.65
N GLY A 10 10.43 26.93 7.68
CA GLY A 10 9.77 28.22 7.95
C GLY A 10 8.40 28.07 8.61
N LEU A 11 7.59 27.10 8.17
CA LEU A 11 6.28 26.83 8.77
C LEU A 11 6.41 26.38 10.23
N VAL A 12 7.37 25.51 10.53
CA VAL A 12 7.64 25.04 11.89
C VAL A 12 8.10 26.19 12.78
N LEU A 13 9.05 27.01 12.33
CA LEU A 13 9.54 28.18 13.07
C LEU A 13 8.42 29.19 13.38
N ASN A 14 7.45 29.34 12.47
CA ASN A 14 6.29 30.21 12.70
C ASN A 14 5.33 29.67 13.79
N HIS A 15 5.26 28.35 13.97
CA HIS A 15 4.38 27.71 14.97
C HIS A 15 5.10 27.41 16.29
N ALA A 16 6.42 27.26 16.27
CA ALA A 16 7.27 26.98 17.42
C ALA A 16 8.58 27.76 17.27
N ALA A 17 8.55 29.06 17.63
CA ALA A 17 9.71 29.94 17.51
C ALA A 17 10.90 29.46 18.36
N ASP A 18 10.61 28.84 19.51
CA ASP A 18 11.62 28.32 20.45
C ASP A 18 12.03 26.87 20.15
N ILE A 19 11.72 26.35 18.95
CA ILE A 19 12.12 24.99 18.57
C ILE A 19 13.65 24.85 18.59
N SER A 20 14.12 23.80 19.24
CA SER A 20 15.55 23.51 19.27
C SER A 20 16.09 23.16 17.88
N ALA A 21 17.34 23.52 17.59
CA ALA A 21 17.97 23.21 16.31
C ALA A 21 17.95 21.70 15.97
N PRO A 22 18.20 20.76 16.91
CA PRO A 22 18.07 19.32 16.64
C PRO A 22 16.65 18.90 16.24
N ALA A 23 15.63 19.45 16.89
CA ALA A 23 14.24 19.15 16.54
C ALA A 23 13.88 19.69 15.15
N LEU A 24 14.24 20.94 14.85
CA LEU A 24 14.02 21.53 13.51
C LEU A 24 14.72 20.72 12.42
N LEU A 25 15.97 20.30 12.65
CA LEU A 25 16.72 19.46 11.72
C LEU A 25 15.99 18.15 11.45
N ALA A 26 15.51 17.46 12.48
CA ALA A 26 14.75 16.21 12.33
C ALA A 26 13.52 16.38 11.42
N LEU A 27 12.73 17.44 11.64
CA LEU A 27 11.50 17.68 10.88
C LEU A 27 11.79 17.98 9.41
N VAL A 28 12.86 18.73 9.13
CA VAL A 28 13.31 19.01 7.77
C VAL A 28 13.85 17.74 7.10
N LEU A 29 14.60 16.90 7.81
CA LEU A 29 15.08 15.62 7.30
C LEU A 29 13.93 14.65 7.03
N ALA A 30 12.88 14.63 7.86
CA ALA A 30 11.67 13.86 7.61
C ALA A 30 10.93 14.33 6.34
N SER A 31 10.83 15.66 6.11
CA SER A 31 10.30 16.20 4.85
C SER A 31 11.14 15.81 3.63
N HIS A 32 12.47 15.85 3.78
CA HIS A 32 13.40 15.47 2.72
C HIS A 32 13.26 13.97 2.38
N GLN A 33 13.18 13.10 3.39
CA GLN A 33 12.98 11.65 3.22
C GLN A 33 11.64 11.31 2.55
N ALA A 34 10.56 11.97 2.99
CA ALA A 34 9.27 11.91 2.31
C ALA A 34 9.36 12.28 0.83
N GLY A 35 10.26 13.22 0.52
CA GLY A 35 10.56 13.61 -0.84
C GLY A 35 11.26 12.58 -1.72
N GLN A 36 11.96 11.65 -1.10
CA GLN A 36 12.70 10.59 -1.77
C GLN A 36 11.92 9.28 -1.86
N GLY A 37 10.70 9.24 -1.33
CA GLY A 37 9.88 8.02 -1.34
C GLY A 37 9.85 7.26 -0.01
N HIS A 38 10.34 7.84 1.09
CA HIS A 38 10.28 7.19 2.40
C HIS A 38 9.06 7.66 3.21
N VAL A 39 8.40 6.75 3.93
CA VAL A 39 7.20 7.06 4.75
C VAL A 39 7.57 7.84 6.01
N CYS A 40 8.75 7.55 6.56
CA CYS A 40 9.31 8.15 7.76
C CYS A 40 10.82 8.37 7.64
N LEU A 41 11.34 9.14 8.59
CA LEU A 41 12.75 9.18 8.94
C LEU A 41 12.99 8.19 10.09
N ASP A 42 13.81 7.16 9.83
CA ASP A 42 14.41 6.34 10.89
C ASP A 42 15.62 7.07 11.47
N MET A 43 15.46 7.62 12.68
CA MET A 43 16.51 8.38 13.34
C MET A 43 17.69 7.49 13.75
N ASN A 44 17.46 6.22 14.08
CA ASN A 44 18.53 5.27 14.41
C ASN A 44 19.37 4.95 13.19
N ALA A 45 18.73 4.63 12.06
CA ALA A 45 19.44 4.38 10.81
C ALA A 45 20.21 5.62 10.35
N CYS A 46 19.61 6.81 10.51
CA CYS A 46 20.25 8.08 10.16
C CYS A 46 21.50 8.38 11.00
N LEU A 47 21.48 8.07 12.30
CA LEU A 47 22.65 8.23 13.17
C LEU A 47 23.73 7.16 12.90
N ALA A 48 23.36 5.98 12.38
CA ALA A 48 24.30 4.92 12.04
C ALA A 48 24.98 5.14 10.68
N ASP A 49 24.24 5.58 9.66
CA ASP A 49 24.74 5.79 8.30
C ASP A 49 23.97 6.93 7.60
N ALA A 50 24.29 8.17 7.99
CA ALA A 50 23.62 9.38 7.51
C ALA A 50 23.74 9.56 5.98
N GLU A 51 24.86 9.16 5.39
CA GLU A 51 25.13 9.35 3.96
C GLU A 51 24.25 8.44 3.10
N SER A 52 24.19 7.16 3.46
CA SER A 52 23.38 6.16 2.75
C SER A 52 21.88 6.42 2.91
N VAL A 53 21.47 6.85 4.11
CA VAL A 53 20.06 7.07 4.46
C VAL A 53 19.54 8.36 3.83
N LEU A 54 20.23 9.49 3.98
CA LEU A 54 19.71 10.79 3.55
C LEU A 54 19.94 11.06 2.05
N ARG A 55 20.97 10.44 1.46
CA ARG A 55 21.37 10.59 0.05
C ARG A 55 21.31 12.05 -0.43
N ILE A 56 21.69 12.98 0.45
CA ILE A 56 21.69 14.41 0.12
C ILE A 56 22.85 14.60 -0.85
N PRO A 57 22.61 15.03 -2.11
CA PRO A 57 23.70 15.25 -3.04
C PRO A 57 24.67 16.27 -2.45
N SER A 58 25.94 15.88 -2.34
CA SER A 58 27.05 16.82 -2.18
C SER A 58 26.92 17.81 -3.34
N GLY A 59 26.64 19.09 -3.06
CA GLY A 59 26.17 20.02 -4.08
C GLY A 59 27.08 20.11 -5.31
N ASP A 60 26.67 19.51 -6.42
CA ASP A 60 27.27 19.71 -7.74
C ASP A 60 26.75 21.06 -8.28
N GLY A 61 27.57 22.09 -8.15
CA GLY A 61 27.24 23.48 -8.44
C GLY A 61 26.77 23.74 -9.88
N ARG A 62 25.47 23.57 -10.14
CA ARG A 62 24.77 24.09 -11.33
C ARG A 62 23.69 25.11 -10.95
N GLY A 63 23.99 25.96 -9.97
CA GLY A 63 23.29 27.21 -9.71
C GLY A 63 24.35 28.31 -9.65
N ASN A 64 24.27 29.28 -10.55
CA ASN A 64 25.33 30.25 -10.82
C ASN A 64 25.45 31.37 -9.77
N ASP A 65 24.93 31.15 -8.56
CA ASP A 65 25.00 32.10 -7.46
C ASP A 65 25.12 31.32 -6.15
N ILE A 66 26.23 31.57 -5.44
CA ILE A 66 26.38 31.78 -3.99
C ILE A 66 27.84 31.45 -3.61
N GLN A 67 28.64 32.48 -3.46
CA GLN A 67 29.88 32.42 -2.68
C GLN A 67 29.52 32.12 -1.20
N ALA A 68 30.27 31.21 -0.59
CA ALA A 68 30.39 31.01 0.87
C ALA A 68 29.19 30.44 1.67
N VAL A 69 28.52 29.39 1.20
CA VAL A 69 27.79 28.49 2.13
C VAL A 69 28.71 27.31 2.48
N PRO A 70 29.00 27.04 3.77
CA PRO A 70 29.82 25.88 4.13
C PRO A 70 29.14 24.60 3.63
N ARG A 71 29.92 23.76 2.93
CA ARG A 71 29.46 22.44 2.51
C ARG A 71 29.53 21.52 3.73
N PHE A 72 28.37 21.21 4.30
CA PHE A 72 28.25 20.21 5.36
C PHE A 72 27.87 18.87 4.73
N THR A 73 28.51 17.79 5.18
CA THR A 73 28.04 16.42 4.92
C THR A 73 26.85 16.10 5.84
N PRO A 74 26.02 15.10 5.48
CA PRO A 74 25.00 14.59 6.39
C PRO A 74 25.55 14.16 7.76
N ALA A 75 26.77 13.62 7.79
CA ALA A 75 27.47 13.25 9.02
C ALA A 75 27.85 14.47 9.88
N ASP A 76 28.32 15.56 9.26
CA ASP A 76 28.64 16.80 9.96
C ASP A 76 27.40 17.41 10.65
N LEU A 77 26.23 17.31 10.00
CA LEU A 77 24.96 17.81 10.54
C LEU A 77 24.47 17.04 11.77
N LEU A 78 24.87 15.77 11.91
CA LEU A 78 24.46 14.89 13.00
C LEU A 78 25.55 14.70 14.05
N GLN A 79 26.69 15.39 13.91
CA GLN A 79 27.79 15.26 14.85
C GLN A 79 27.36 15.67 16.27
N GLY A 80 27.51 14.75 17.23
CA GLY A 80 27.13 14.97 18.63
C GLY A 80 25.63 14.81 18.92
N VAL A 81 24.81 14.49 17.92
CA VAL A 81 23.40 14.15 18.12
C VAL A 81 23.30 12.70 18.62
N THR A 82 22.60 12.50 19.74
CA THR A 82 22.26 11.16 20.25
C THR A 82 20.77 10.90 20.01
N LEU A 83 20.37 9.63 19.85
CA LEU A 83 18.96 9.28 19.69
C LEU A 83 18.12 9.85 20.84
N THR A 84 18.58 9.66 22.08
CA THR A 84 17.90 10.15 23.29
C THR A 84 17.78 11.67 23.30
N GLY A 85 18.83 12.38 22.88
CA GLY A 85 18.81 13.83 22.76
C GLY A 85 17.84 14.29 21.66
N TRP A 86 17.79 13.56 20.54
CA TRP A 86 16.90 13.87 19.43
C TRP A 86 15.43 13.65 19.81
N GLN A 87 15.13 12.53 20.47
CA GLN A 87 13.81 12.22 21.00
C GLN A 87 13.36 13.27 22.04
N ALA A 88 14.22 13.61 23.01
CA ALA A 88 13.90 14.62 24.01
C ALA A 88 13.63 16.01 23.39
N ALA A 89 14.41 16.39 22.38
CA ALA A 89 14.22 17.65 21.65
C ALA A 89 12.88 17.69 20.89
N LEU A 90 12.49 16.57 20.27
CA LEU A 90 11.20 16.44 19.58
C LEU A 90 10.03 16.39 20.59
N ASP A 91 10.23 15.72 21.71
CA ASP A 91 9.21 15.57 22.74
C ASP A 91 8.85 16.89 23.42
N ALA A 92 9.79 17.83 23.49
CA ALA A 92 9.54 19.18 23.95
C ALA A 92 8.63 20.01 23.00
N CYS A 93 8.32 19.52 21.79
CA CYS A 93 7.61 20.27 20.75
C CYS A 93 6.16 19.79 20.52
N SER A 94 5.34 19.72 21.58
CA SER A 94 3.97 19.18 21.54
C SER A 94 2.98 19.93 20.62
N GLY A 95 3.27 21.18 20.24
CA GLY A 95 2.47 21.94 19.27
C GLY A 95 2.70 21.52 17.81
N VAL A 96 3.81 20.82 17.52
CA VAL A 96 4.23 20.44 16.16
C VAL A 96 4.34 18.92 16.01
N ILE A 97 4.49 18.20 17.11
CA ILE A 97 4.74 16.76 17.14
C ILE A 97 3.73 16.08 18.06
N LEU A 98 3.02 15.09 17.51
CA LEU A 98 2.27 14.13 18.31
C LEU A 98 3.20 13.00 18.74
N GLN A 99 3.36 12.81 20.05
CA GLN A 99 4.06 11.64 20.58
C GLN A 99 3.12 10.45 20.67
N ARG A 100 3.59 9.30 20.21
CA ARG A 100 2.91 8.01 20.38
C ARG A 100 3.85 7.08 21.14
N LEU A 101 3.28 6.40 22.14
CA LEU A 101 3.95 5.25 22.74
C LEU A 101 4.13 4.18 21.65
N GLU A 102 5.20 3.39 21.71
CA GLU A 102 5.35 2.17 20.91
C GLU A 102 4.25 1.19 21.32
N SER A 103 3.04 1.42 20.85
CA SER A 103 1.92 0.52 21.08
C SER A 103 2.10 -0.67 20.16
N SER A 104 2.21 -1.84 20.77
CA SER A 104 2.01 -3.09 20.06
C SER A 104 0.68 -3.02 19.29
N ILE A 105 0.66 -3.73 18.18
CA ILE A 105 -0.41 -3.84 17.17
C ILE A 105 -1.88 -3.98 17.71
N PRO A 106 -2.21 -4.38 18.97
CA PRO A 106 -3.61 -4.50 19.40
C PRO A 106 -4.38 -3.23 19.80
N ASP A 107 -3.73 -2.13 20.21
CA ASP A 107 -4.45 -0.98 20.82
C ASP A 107 -5.05 0.04 19.81
N LEU A 108 -4.88 -0.22 18.52
CA LEU A 108 -5.41 0.63 17.44
C LEU A 108 -6.95 0.56 17.30
N LEU A 109 -7.61 -0.40 17.94
CA LEU A 109 -9.07 -0.59 17.88
C LEU A 109 -9.86 0.29 18.86
N ALA A 110 -9.22 0.83 19.90
CA ALA A 110 -9.94 1.53 20.98
C ALA A 110 -10.12 3.03 20.75
N ASN A 111 -9.30 3.64 19.89
CA ASN A 111 -9.40 5.06 19.60
C ASN A 111 -9.80 5.24 18.14
N GLY A 112 -11.10 5.42 17.92
CA GLY A 112 -11.62 5.98 16.67
C GLY A 112 -10.84 7.21 16.24
N ALA A 113 -10.96 7.56 14.95
CA ALA A 113 -10.29 8.71 14.34
C ALA A 113 -10.15 9.86 15.33
N PRO A 114 -8.93 10.40 15.56
CA PRO A 114 -8.71 11.38 16.61
C PRO A 114 -9.73 12.49 16.44
N THR A 115 -10.55 12.68 17.48
CA THR A 115 -11.45 13.81 17.62
C THR A 115 -10.66 15.09 17.34
N PRO A 116 -11.26 16.13 16.75
CA PRO A 116 -10.60 17.41 16.55
C PRO A 116 -10.43 18.11 17.90
N GLU A 117 -9.53 17.58 18.74
CA GLU A 117 -8.96 18.31 19.85
C GLU A 117 -7.99 19.37 19.29
N GLN A 118 -7.88 20.47 20.01
CA GLN A 118 -7.35 21.78 19.60
C GLN A 118 -5.86 21.81 19.17
N SER A 119 -5.21 20.65 18.96
CA SER A 119 -3.86 20.52 18.43
C SER A 119 -3.82 19.53 17.26
N ASN A 120 -3.51 20.01 16.05
CA ASN A 120 -3.34 19.20 14.84
C ASN A 120 -1.87 19.21 14.38
N PRO A 121 -0.94 18.62 15.17
CA PRO A 121 0.48 18.65 14.86
C PRO A 121 0.78 18.00 13.50
N PRO A 122 1.61 18.61 12.64
CA PRO A 122 1.93 18.09 11.32
C PRO A 122 2.86 16.87 11.30
N PHE A 123 3.50 16.54 12.43
CA PHE A 123 4.40 15.39 12.56
C PHE A 123 3.96 14.43 13.66
N VAL A 124 4.36 13.16 13.52
CA VAL A 124 4.14 12.11 14.51
C VAL A 124 5.47 11.43 14.81
N ARG A 125 5.80 11.25 16.10
CA ARG A 125 6.95 10.46 16.53
C ARG A 125 6.47 9.18 17.21
N GLU A 126 7.03 8.05 16.76
CA GLU A 126 6.79 6.73 17.33
C GLU A 126 8.15 6.04 17.52
N GLY A 127 8.59 5.92 18.77
CA GLY A 127 9.93 5.40 19.08
C GLY A 127 11.05 6.21 18.41
N GLY A 128 11.89 5.53 17.61
CA GLY A 128 12.96 6.12 16.81
C GLY A 128 12.52 6.64 15.43
N LEU A 129 11.23 6.59 15.10
CA LEU A 129 10.68 6.94 13.79
C LEU A 129 9.97 8.30 13.84
N LEU A 130 10.20 9.12 12.82
CA LEU A 130 9.56 10.42 12.66
C LEU A 130 8.82 10.51 11.32
N TYR A 131 7.52 10.80 11.38
CA TYR A 131 6.62 10.83 10.26
C TYR A 131 6.06 12.22 10.00
N LEU A 132 5.77 12.52 8.73
CA LEU A 132 4.70 13.47 8.43
C LEU A 132 3.37 12.80 8.81
N ARG A 133 2.52 13.51 9.56
CA ARG A 133 1.26 12.96 10.10
C ARG A 133 0.39 12.31 9.04
N ARG A 134 0.34 12.88 7.83
CA ARG A 134 -0.40 12.31 6.69
C ARG A 134 0.03 10.88 6.37
N TYR A 135 1.34 10.61 6.30
CA TYR A 135 1.85 9.28 5.98
C TYR A 135 1.62 8.28 7.10
N TRP A 136 1.82 8.73 8.35
CA TRP A 136 1.47 7.92 9.51
C TRP A 136 -0.02 7.53 9.51
N GLN A 137 -0.93 8.48 9.28
CA GLN A 137 -2.38 8.20 9.20
C GLN A 137 -2.73 7.21 8.07
N GLN A 138 -2.06 7.34 6.92
CA GLN A 138 -2.26 6.40 5.80
C GLN A 138 -1.78 5.00 6.15
N GLU A 139 -0.61 4.86 6.78
CA GLU A 139 -0.06 3.58 7.24
C GLU A 139 -0.96 2.92 8.28
N GLN A 140 -1.40 3.66 9.30
CA GLN A 140 -2.33 3.14 10.31
C GLN A 140 -3.67 2.72 9.68
N GLY A 141 -4.17 3.48 8.70
CA GLY A 141 -5.38 3.13 7.95
C GLY A 141 -5.21 1.84 7.15
N ILE A 142 -4.06 1.62 6.52
CA ILE A 142 -3.73 0.38 5.83
C ILE A 142 -3.72 -0.79 6.82
N VAL A 143 -3.00 -0.65 7.94
CA VAL A 143 -2.89 -1.69 8.97
C VAL A 143 -4.27 -2.10 9.48
N ALA A 144 -5.09 -1.13 9.89
CA ALA A 144 -6.44 -1.40 10.39
C ALA A 144 -7.32 -2.09 9.33
N ALA A 145 -7.27 -1.62 8.08
CA ALA A 145 -8.04 -2.19 6.98
C ALA A 145 -7.60 -3.61 6.59
N LEU A 146 -6.31 -3.94 6.70
CA LEU A 146 -5.81 -5.29 6.46
C LEU A 146 -6.19 -6.22 7.61
N GLN A 147 -6.02 -5.78 8.87
CA GLN A 147 -6.37 -6.55 10.06
C GLN A 147 -7.84 -6.98 10.07
N SER A 148 -8.76 -6.06 9.74
CA SER A 148 -10.19 -6.40 9.67
C SER A 148 -10.51 -7.45 8.61
N ARG A 149 -9.59 -7.69 7.65
CA ARG A 149 -9.71 -8.68 6.57
C ARG A 149 -8.87 -9.94 6.80
N LEU A 150 -8.21 -10.10 7.95
CA LEU A 150 -7.48 -11.33 8.29
C LEU A 150 -8.39 -12.44 8.82
N THR A 151 -9.66 -12.15 9.12
CA THR A 151 -10.62 -13.17 9.55
C THR A 151 -11.01 -14.06 8.36
N PRO A 152 -10.77 -15.38 8.41
CA PRO A 152 -11.11 -16.28 7.32
C PRO A 152 -12.61 -16.38 7.08
N HIS A 153 -13.00 -16.65 5.85
CA HIS A 153 -14.36 -17.08 5.54
C HIS A 153 -14.54 -18.55 5.89
N ASP A 154 -15.62 -18.85 6.61
CA ASP A 154 -16.07 -20.22 6.82
C ASP A 154 -16.79 -20.72 5.56
N LEU A 155 -16.02 -21.28 4.63
CA LEU A 155 -16.53 -21.90 3.42
C LEU A 155 -16.39 -23.43 3.50
N PRO A 156 -17.41 -24.18 3.07
CA PRO A 156 -17.34 -25.64 3.06
C PRO A 156 -16.21 -26.10 2.14
N ALA A 157 -15.34 -26.97 2.65
CA ALA A 157 -14.13 -27.38 1.95
C ALA A 157 -14.42 -28.24 0.70
N GLU A 158 -15.43 -29.10 0.78
CA GLU A 158 -15.68 -30.11 -0.25
C GLU A 158 -16.13 -29.53 -1.61
N PRO A 159 -17.10 -28.59 -1.67
CA PRO A 159 -17.47 -27.95 -2.94
C PRO A 159 -16.30 -27.20 -3.60
N ILE A 160 -15.46 -26.54 -2.78
CA ILE A 160 -14.27 -25.81 -3.26
C ILE A 160 -13.24 -26.78 -3.80
N ARG A 161 -12.97 -27.88 -3.09
CA ARG A 161 -12.01 -28.93 -3.51
C ARG A 161 -12.37 -29.48 -4.88
N GLN A 162 -13.64 -29.81 -5.12
CA GLN A 162 -14.08 -30.35 -6.42
C GLN A 162 -13.83 -29.37 -7.58
N ILE A 163 -14.06 -28.07 -7.37
CA ILE A 163 -13.79 -27.05 -8.40
C ILE A 163 -12.28 -26.92 -8.62
N LEU A 164 -11.49 -26.88 -7.53
CA LEU A 164 -10.03 -26.82 -7.61
C LEU A 164 -9.44 -28.04 -8.33
N ASP A 165 -9.92 -29.25 -8.05
CA ASP A 165 -9.45 -30.46 -8.72
C ASP A 165 -9.74 -30.43 -10.23
N ALA A 166 -10.87 -29.86 -10.62
CA ALA A 166 -11.22 -29.67 -12.03
C ALA A 166 -10.38 -28.58 -12.72
N LEU A 167 -10.07 -27.47 -12.03
CA LEU A 167 -9.25 -26.37 -12.55
C LEU A 167 -7.73 -26.70 -12.58
N PHE A 168 -7.31 -27.65 -11.76
CA PHE A 168 -5.92 -28.08 -11.58
C PHE A 168 -5.83 -29.62 -11.66
N PRO A 169 -6.02 -30.20 -12.86
CA PRO A 169 -6.06 -31.66 -13.06
C PRO A 169 -4.70 -32.36 -12.91
N SER A 170 -3.61 -31.61 -12.75
CA SER A 170 -2.23 -32.13 -12.76
C SER A 170 -1.57 -32.14 -11.38
N SER A 171 -0.66 -33.12 -11.23
CA SER A 171 0.42 -33.26 -10.22
C SER A 171 0.06 -33.94 -8.89
N ILE A 172 0.37 -35.24 -8.84
CA ILE A 172 0.53 -36.04 -7.60
C ILE A 172 1.99 -35.98 -7.11
N ALA A 173 2.94 -35.56 -7.95
CA ALA A 173 4.38 -35.65 -7.68
C ALA A 173 4.94 -34.46 -6.87
N GLN A 174 4.33 -33.28 -6.98
CA GLN A 174 4.69 -32.08 -6.22
C GLN A 174 3.46 -31.22 -5.90
N PRO A 175 3.48 -30.44 -4.80
CA PRO A 175 2.40 -29.50 -4.49
C PRO A 175 2.20 -28.50 -5.62
N ASP A 176 0.97 -28.42 -6.14
CA ASP A 176 0.59 -27.36 -7.07
C ASP A 176 0.38 -26.05 -6.29
N TRP A 177 1.41 -25.20 -6.30
CA TRP A 177 1.38 -23.90 -5.62
C TRP A 177 0.32 -22.95 -6.16
N GLN A 178 -0.06 -23.05 -7.44
CA GLN A 178 -1.13 -22.23 -8.00
C GLN A 178 -2.50 -22.67 -7.47
N LYS A 179 -2.70 -23.98 -7.34
CA LYS A 179 -3.90 -24.56 -6.69
C LYS A 179 -3.99 -24.15 -5.23
N ILE A 180 -2.88 -24.24 -4.49
CA ILE A 180 -2.80 -23.82 -3.09
C ILE A 180 -3.09 -22.32 -2.97
N ALA A 181 -2.50 -21.47 -3.83
CA ALA A 181 -2.76 -20.04 -3.84
C ALA A 181 -4.25 -19.73 -4.04
N CYS A 182 -4.93 -20.40 -4.99
CA CYS A 182 -6.37 -20.23 -5.20
C CYS A 182 -7.20 -20.70 -3.99
N ALA A 183 -6.81 -21.83 -3.38
CA ALA A 183 -7.48 -22.37 -2.20
C ALA A 183 -7.37 -21.46 -0.97
N VAL A 184 -6.19 -20.84 -0.78
CA VAL A 184 -5.97 -19.85 0.28
C VAL A 184 -6.75 -18.57 -0.04
N ALA A 185 -6.62 -18.06 -1.27
CA ALA A 185 -7.26 -16.82 -1.67
C ALA A 185 -8.78 -16.87 -1.46
N ILE A 186 -9.48 -17.90 -1.94
CA ILE A 186 -10.95 -17.97 -1.82
C ILE A 186 -11.44 -18.02 -0.36
N ARG A 187 -10.61 -18.49 0.58
CA ARG A 187 -10.95 -18.62 1.99
C ARG A 187 -10.60 -17.39 2.83
N GLN A 188 -9.90 -16.41 2.26
CA GLN A 188 -9.46 -15.21 2.97
C GLN A 188 -10.10 -13.96 2.38
N ARG A 189 -10.37 -12.95 3.21
CA ARG A 189 -10.80 -11.61 2.74
C ARG A 189 -9.63 -10.79 2.22
N PHE A 190 -8.43 -11.11 2.65
CA PHE A 190 -7.20 -10.54 2.11
C PHE A 190 -6.23 -11.66 1.74
N SER A 191 -5.65 -11.61 0.54
CA SER A 191 -4.58 -12.51 0.15
C SER A 191 -3.54 -11.82 -0.71
N LEU A 192 -2.28 -12.19 -0.51
CA LEU A 192 -1.15 -11.75 -1.31
C LEU A 192 -0.58 -12.96 -2.04
N ILE A 193 -0.58 -12.91 -3.37
CA ILE A 193 -0.02 -13.94 -4.24
C ILE A 193 1.27 -13.40 -4.85
N THR A 194 2.40 -13.88 -4.33
CA THR A 194 3.72 -13.51 -4.84
C THR A 194 4.25 -14.56 -5.81
N GLY A 195 4.93 -14.13 -6.87
CA GLY A 195 5.71 -15.04 -7.71
C GLY A 195 6.62 -14.26 -8.66
N GLY A 196 7.75 -14.85 -9.03
CA GLY A 196 8.68 -14.26 -10.00
C GLY A 196 8.10 -14.14 -11.41
N PRO A 197 8.85 -13.56 -12.37
CA PRO A 197 8.43 -13.53 -13.78
C PRO A 197 8.30 -14.97 -14.33
N GLY A 198 7.26 -15.22 -15.14
CA GLY A 198 7.06 -16.53 -15.77
C GLY A 198 6.47 -17.64 -14.87
N THR A 199 6.18 -17.36 -13.60
CA THR A 199 5.56 -18.34 -12.65
C THR A 199 4.07 -18.61 -12.88
N GLY A 200 3.49 -18.06 -13.94
CA GLY A 200 2.08 -18.27 -14.29
C GLY A 200 1.08 -17.50 -13.43
N LYS A 201 1.48 -16.40 -12.77
CA LYS A 201 0.58 -15.53 -11.96
C LYS A 201 -0.74 -15.22 -12.65
N THR A 202 -0.71 -14.81 -13.93
CA THR A 202 -1.94 -14.52 -14.68
C THR A 202 -2.85 -15.74 -14.81
N THR A 203 -2.27 -16.92 -15.03
CA THR A 203 -3.03 -18.18 -15.12
C THR A 203 -3.67 -18.50 -13.76
N THR A 204 -2.95 -18.29 -12.67
CA THR A 204 -3.50 -18.39 -11.31
C THR A 204 -4.67 -17.42 -11.11
N VAL A 205 -4.56 -16.16 -11.57
CA VAL A 205 -5.65 -15.19 -11.51
C VAL A 205 -6.87 -15.69 -12.28
N VAL A 206 -6.72 -16.08 -13.55
CA VAL A 206 -7.86 -16.54 -14.35
C VAL A 206 -8.55 -17.74 -13.68
N LYS A 207 -7.79 -18.72 -13.21
CA LYS A 207 -8.35 -19.87 -12.48
C LYS A 207 -9.01 -19.46 -11.16
N PHE A 208 -8.46 -18.49 -10.44
CA PHE A 208 -9.10 -17.92 -9.25
C PHE A 208 -10.43 -17.24 -9.59
N LEU A 209 -10.51 -16.47 -10.69
CA LEU A 209 -11.76 -15.85 -11.15
C LEU A 209 -12.82 -16.91 -11.47
N LEU A 210 -12.42 -17.98 -12.16
CA LEU A 210 -13.30 -19.12 -12.45
C LEU A 210 -13.76 -19.79 -11.15
N LEU A 211 -12.85 -20.05 -10.22
CA LEU A 211 -13.15 -20.65 -8.92
C LEU A 211 -14.21 -19.85 -8.14
N VAL A 212 -14.03 -18.52 -8.05
CA VAL A 212 -14.97 -17.62 -7.35
C VAL A 212 -16.36 -17.69 -7.98
N GLN A 213 -16.46 -17.60 -9.30
CA GLN A 213 -17.75 -17.59 -9.98
C GLN A 213 -18.42 -18.96 -10.00
N MET A 214 -17.67 -20.05 -10.27
CA MET A 214 -18.20 -21.41 -10.22
C MET A 214 -18.70 -21.76 -8.82
N HIS A 215 -18.00 -21.33 -7.76
CA HIS A 215 -18.45 -21.52 -6.39
C HIS A 215 -19.76 -20.78 -6.11
N ALA A 216 -19.86 -19.50 -6.50
CA ALA A 216 -21.09 -18.73 -6.33
C ALA A 216 -22.28 -19.36 -7.08
N LEU A 217 -22.08 -19.75 -8.34
CA LEU A 217 -23.12 -20.36 -9.16
C LEU A 217 -23.56 -21.72 -8.62
N LYS A 218 -22.63 -22.60 -8.21
CA LYS A 218 -22.97 -23.89 -7.56
C LYS A 218 -23.75 -23.72 -6.26
N ALA A 219 -23.46 -22.65 -5.51
CA ALA A 219 -24.16 -22.33 -4.28
C ALA A 219 -25.52 -21.63 -4.49
N GLY A 220 -25.94 -21.40 -5.74
CA GLY A 220 -27.17 -20.66 -6.07
C GLY A 220 -27.12 -19.17 -5.70
N LEU A 221 -25.91 -18.62 -5.52
CA LEU A 221 -25.68 -17.21 -5.21
C LEU A 221 -25.56 -16.38 -6.49
N PRO A 222 -25.87 -15.07 -6.44
CA PRO A 222 -25.60 -14.19 -7.57
C PRO A 222 -24.11 -14.17 -7.92
N PRO A 223 -23.76 -13.98 -9.21
CA PRO A 223 -22.38 -13.80 -9.63
C PRO A 223 -21.69 -12.68 -8.84
N ARG A 224 -20.44 -12.92 -8.44
CA ARG A 224 -19.65 -11.93 -7.70
C ARG A 224 -19.25 -10.79 -8.63
N ARG A 225 -19.37 -9.56 -8.13
CA ARG A 225 -18.91 -8.34 -8.80
C ARG A 225 -17.39 -8.24 -8.66
N ILE A 226 -16.69 -8.81 -9.62
CA ILE A 226 -15.23 -8.78 -9.65
C ILE A 226 -14.74 -7.50 -10.33
N ARG A 227 -13.72 -6.86 -9.76
CA ARG A 227 -12.99 -5.74 -10.36
C ARG A 227 -11.51 -6.08 -10.47
N LEU A 228 -10.94 -5.84 -11.65
CA LEU A 228 -9.52 -6.05 -11.92
C LEU A 228 -8.85 -4.70 -12.11
N CYS A 229 -7.73 -4.48 -11.45
CA CYS A 229 -6.95 -3.26 -11.65
C CYS A 229 -5.45 -3.46 -11.57
N ALA A 230 -4.73 -2.46 -12.06
CA ALA A 230 -3.28 -2.37 -11.97
C ALA A 230 -2.87 -0.91 -11.67
N PRO A 231 -1.65 -0.65 -11.17
CA PRO A 231 -1.20 0.70 -10.82
C PRO A 231 -1.12 1.64 -12.03
N THR A 232 -0.73 1.14 -13.19
CA THR A 232 -0.50 1.96 -14.41
C THR A 232 -1.35 1.50 -15.59
N GLY A 233 -1.61 2.41 -16.54
CA GLY A 233 -2.39 2.09 -17.74
C GLY A 233 -1.75 1.00 -18.61
N LYS A 234 -0.42 0.97 -18.70
CA LYS A 234 0.33 -0.07 -19.42
C LYS A 234 0.18 -1.43 -18.75
N ALA A 235 0.30 -1.48 -17.41
CA ALA A 235 0.09 -2.71 -16.65
C ALA A 235 -1.35 -3.22 -16.79
N ALA A 236 -2.34 -2.33 -16.69
CA ALA A 236 -3.75 -2.67 -16.87
C ALA A 236 -4.04 -3.24 -18.27
N ALA A 237 -3.50 -2.62 -19.32
CA ALA A 237 -3.65 -3.10 -20.70
C ALA A 237 -3.02 -4.49 -20.90
N ARG A 238 -1.82 -4.72 -20.35
CA ARG A 238 -1.14 -6.02 -20.40
C ARG A 238 -1.93 -7.10 -19.65
N LEU A 239 -2.40 -6.79 -18.43
CA LEU A 239 -3.21 -7.71 -17.64
C LEU A 239 -4.49 -8.08 -18.38
N ARG A 240 -5.18 -7.10 -18.98
CA ARG A 240 -6.37 -7.33 -19.80
C ARG A 240 -6.10 -8.28 -20.95
N GLN A 241 -5.05 -8.03 -21.73
CA GLN A 241 -4.69 -8.89 -22.86
C GLN A 241 -4.36 -10.32 -22.40
N SER A 242 -3.61 -10.46 -21.31
CA SER A 242 -3.20 -11.76 -20.78
C SER A 242 -4.37 -12.56 -20.20
N ILE A 243 -5.30 -11.90 -19.50
CA ILE A 243 -6.50 -12.55 -18.97
C ILE A 243 -7.41 -12.97 -20.11
N LEU A 244 -7.77 -12.06 -21.04
CA LEU A 244 -8.66 -12.39 -22.15
C LEU A 244 -8.10 -13.51 -23.03
N GLY A 245 -6.79 -13.50 -23.33
CA GLY A 245 -6.16 -14.54 -24.15
C GLY A 245 -6.13 -15.93 -23.51
N GLN A 246 -6.17 -16.02 -22.17
CA GLN A 246 -6.19 -17.31 -21.46
C GLN A 246 -7.62 -17.73 -21.04
N MET A 247 -8.51 -16.76 -20.86
CA MET A 247 -9.82 -16.99 -20.28
C MET A 247 -10.69 -17.90 -21.15
N ASP A 248 -10.77 -17.64 -22.45
CA ASP A 248 -11.61 -18.45 -23.34
C ASP A 248 -11.12 -19.91 -23.40
N VAL A 249 -9.81 -20.14 -23.39
CA VAL A 249 -9.21 -21.49 -23.38
C VAL A 249 -9.49 -22.23 -22.07
N LEU A 250 -9.34 -21.55 -20.93
CA LEU A 250 -9.55 -22.15 -19.61
C LEU A 250 -11.03 -22.33 -19.25
N LEU A 251 -11.91 -21.54 -19.86
CA LEU A 251 -13.36 -21.62 -19.70
C LEU A 251 -13.97 -22.76 -20.51
N ALA A 252 -13.46 -23.04 -21.72
CA ALA A 252 -14.06 -23.99 -22.67
C ALA A 252 -14.46 -25.36 -22.06
N PRO A 253 -13.66 -25.99 -21.17
CA PRO A 253 -14.04 -27.26 -20.54
C PRO A 253 -15.28 -27.18 -19.64
N PHE A 254 -15.69 -25.98 -19.23
CA PHE A 254 -16.74 -25.73 -18.25
C PHE A 254 -18.02 -25.11 -18.85
N ASP A 255 -18.02 -24.75 -20.14
CA ASP A 255 -19.14 -24.07 -20.79
C ASP A 255 -20.47 -24.85 -20.67
N ALA A 256 -20.42 -26.17 -20.84
CA ALA A 256 -21.60 -27.01 -20.74
C ALA A 256 -22.17 -27.07 -19.31
N ALA A 257 -21.30 -27.01 -18.30
CA ALA A 257 -21.69 -27.05 -16.89
C ALA A 257 -22.10 -25.67 -16.36
N PHE A 258 -21.55 -24.59 -16.93
CA PHE A 258 -21.77 -23.22 -16.50
C PHE A 258 -21.97 -22.26 -17.69
N PRO A 259 -23.14 -22.30 -18.35
CA PRO A 259 -23.38 -21.53 -19.59
C PRO A 259 -23.30 -20.00 -19.41
N ASP A 260 -23.55 -19.49 -18.20
CA ASP A 260 -23.48 -18.05 -17.91
C ASP A 260 -22.14 -17.59 -17.31
N LEU A 261 -21.17 -18.50 -17.15
CA LEU A 261 -19.88 -18.18 -16.52
C LEU A 261 -19.12 -17.08 -17.27
N ARG A 262 -19.14 -17.11 -18.62
CA ARG A 262 -18.48 -16.09 -19.43
C ARG A 262 -19.02 -14.68 -19.19
N LYS A 263 -20.33 -14.55 -18.96
CA LYS A 263 -21.01 -13.26 -18.71
C LYS A 263 -20.73 -12.75 -17.29
N ALA A 264 -20.49 -13.67 -16.35
CA ALA A 264 -20.14 -13.34 -14.98
C ALA A 264 -18.69 -12.86 -14.82
N LEU A 265 -17.80 -13.17 -15.77
CA LEU A 265 -16.39 -12.79 -15.69
C LEU A 265 -16.15 -11.34 -16.12
N PRO A 266 -15.20 -10.63 -15.49
CA PRO A 266 -14.85 -9.26 -15.86
C PRO A 266 -14.26 -9.21 -17.27
N ASP A 267 -14.67 -8.20 -18.04
CA ASP A 267 -14.19 -7.92 -19.41
C ASP A 267 -13.20 -6.75 -19.47
N THR A 268 -13.07 -6.02 -18.37
CA THR A 268 -12.33 -4.79 -18.24
C THR A 268 -11.31 -4.88 -17.11
N VAL A 269 -10.18 -4.22 -17.34
CA VAL A 269 -9.14 -3.97 -16.34
C VAL A 269 -8.88 -2.48 -16.36
N GLU A 270 -8.89 -1.85 -15.20
CA GLU A 270 -8.71 -0.41 -15.05
C GLU A 270 -7.44 -0.08 -14.27
N THR A 271 -7.05 1.18 -14.22
CA THR A 271 -6.04 1.60 -13.25
C THR A 271 -6.67 1.71 -11.86
N VAL A 272 -5.88 1.56 -10.79
CA VAL A 272 -6.39 1.76 -9.41
C VAL A 272 -7.08 3.13 -9.29
N HIS A 273 -6.46 4.19 -9.82
CA HIS A 273 -7.02 5.54 -9.86
C HIS A 273 -8.41 5.61 -10.51
N ARG A 274 -8.58 4.94 -11.64
CA ARG A 274 -9.86 4.92 -12.36
C ARG A 274 -10.90 4.08 -11.64
N LEU A 275 -10.49 2.94 -11.05
CA LEU A 275 -11.36 2.06 -10.28
C LEU A 275 -11.99 2.81 -9.09
N ILE A 276 -11.19 3.54 -8.31
CA ILE A 276 -11.68 4.34 -7.18
C ILE A 276 -12.17 5.74 -7.60
N ALA A 277 -12.24 6.00 -8.91
CA ALA A 277 -12.75 7.21 -9.54
C ALA A 277 -12.10 8.51 -9.01
N ILE A 278 -10.76 8.52 -8.90
CA ILE A 278 -10.00 9.77 -8.70
C ILE A 278 -10.07 10.58 -10.00
N ARG A 279 -10.66 11.77 -9.91
CA ARG A 279 -10.78 12.70 -11.05
C ARG A 279 -9.56 13.61 -11.13
N PRO A 280 -9.20 14.11 -12.32
CA PRO A 280 -8.20 15.16 -12.46
C PRO A 280 -8.53 16.35 -11.54
N ASN A 281 -7.52 16.91 -10.89
CA ASN A 281 -7.64 18.01 -9.91
C ASN A 281 -8.46 17.69 -8.64
N GLN A 282 -8.79 16.43 -8.37
CA GLN A 282 -9.39 16.02 -7.11
C GLN A 282 -8.41 15.15 -6.33
N ILE A 283 -8.13 15.55 -5.09
CA ILE A 283 -7.24 14.81 -4.16
C ILE A 283 -7.93 13.52 -3.69
N HIS A 284 -9.25 13.55 -3.67
CA HIS A 284 -10.11 12.62 -2.96
C HIS A 284 -10.88 11.71 -3.94
N PRO A 285 -10.85 10.37 -3.79
CA PRO A 285 -11.57 9.43 -4.66
C PRO A 285 -13.09 9.63 -4.59
N VAL A 286 -13.88 9.22 -5.59
CA VAL A 286 -15.35 9.29 -5.46
C VAL A 286 -15.89 8.21 -4.52
N TYR A 287 -15.26 7.03 -4.52
CA TYR A 287 -15.57 5.96 -3.58
C TYR A 287 -14.82 6.17 -2.26
N ARG A 288 -15.50 5.90 -1.14
CA ARG A 288 -15.01 6.05 0.25
C ARG A 288 -15.83 5.16 1.18
N ALA A 289 -15.54 5.17 2.48
CA ALA A 289 -16.33 4.50 3.51
C ALA A 289 -17.84 4.81 3.43
N GLU A 290 -18.23 6.05 3.09
CA GLU A 290 -19.64 6.46 3.01
C GLU A 290 -20.32 6.01 1.70
N ASN A 291 -19.54 5.68 0.68
CA ASN A 291 -19.99 5.22 -0.63
C ASN A 291 -18.98 4.22 -1.19
N PRO A 292 -18.98 2.97 -0.70
CA PRO A 292 -17.96 1.99 -1.04
C PRO A 292 -18.05 1.60 -2.51
N LEU A 293 -16.92 1.18 -3.07
CA LEU A 293 -16.84 0.62 -4.41
C LEU A 293 -17.76 -0.61 -4.50
N PRO A 294 -18.70 -0.67 -5.46
CA PRO A 294 -19.59 -1.81 -5.63
C PRO A 294 -18.83 -3.01 -6.22
N ALA A 295 -18.10 -3.72 -5.35
CA ALA A 295 -17.29 -4.88 -5.69
C ALA A 295 -17.33 -5.90 -4.54
N ASP A 296 -17.49 -7.17 -4.90
CA ASP A 296 -17.38 -8.27 -3.94
C ASP A 296 -15.93 -8.80 -3.89
N VAL A 297 -15.21 -8.71 -5.02
CA VAL A 297 -13.80 -9.09 -5.14
C VAL A 297 -13.04 -8.04 -5.94
N VAL A 298 -11.91 -7.58 -5.40
CA VAL A 298 -10.96 -6.69 -6.08
C VAL A 298 -9.63 -7.42 -6.22
N VAL A 299 -9.13 -7.50 -7.45
CA VAL A 299 -7.83 -8.09 -7.77
C VAL A 299 -6.92 -7.00 -8.29
N VAL A 300 -5.76 -6.84 -7.67
CA VAL A 300 -4.78 -5.82 -8.01
C VAL A 300 -3.50 -6.51 -8.47
N ASP A 301 -3.11 -6.29 -9.73
CA ASP A 301 -1.82 -6.78 -10.25
C ASP A 301 -0.73 -5.72 -10.15
N GLU A 302 0.53 -6.15 -10.11
CA GLU A 302 1.71 -5.31 -9.89
C GLU A 302 1.59 -4.44 -8.62
N ALA A 303 1.09 -5.04 -7.54
CA ALA A 303 0.85 -4.35 -6.27
C ALA A 303 2.11 -3.69 -5.68
N SER A 304 3.30 -4.23 -5.97
CA SER A 304 4.59 -3.67 -5.53
C SER A 304 4.85 -2.24 -6.01
N MET A 305 4.18 -1.80 -7.08
CA MET A 305 4.30 -0.43 -7.58
C MET A 305 3.33 0.55 -6.89
N ILE A 306 2.45 0.09 -5.99
CA ILE A 306 1.46 0.93 -5.32
C ILE A 306 2.09 1.59 -4.10
N GLY A 307 2.06 2.92 -4.07
CA GLY A 307 2.50 3.71 -2.92
C GLY A 307 1.51 3.67 -1.75
N VAL A 308 1.96 4.03 -0.55
CA VAL A 308 1.14 4.08 0.67
C VAL A 308 -0.12 4.94 0.48
N GLU A 309 -0.02 6.08 -0.19
CA GLU A 309 -1.18 6.97 -0.38
C GLU A 309 -2.27 6.31 -1.23
N LEU A 310 -1.89 5.70 -2.36
CA LEU A 310 -2.84 5.06 -3.25
C LEU A 310 -3.43 3.79 -2.63
N MET A 311 -2.63 3.01 -1.91
CA MET A 311 -3.12 1.84 -1.17
C MET A 311 -4.12 2.24 -0.08
N ALA A 312 -3.80 3.27 0.71
CA ALA A 312 -4.70 3.77 1.75
C ALA A 312 -6.04 4.24 1.14
N LYS A 313 -6.01 4.96 0.02
CA LYS A 313 -7.22 5.39 -0.71
C LYS A 313 -8.00 4.21 -1.28
N LEU A 314 -7.31 3.20 -1.82
CA LEU A 314 -7.94 1.97 -2.31
C LEU A 314 -8.69 1.28 -1.17
N LEU A 315 -8.00 0.96 -0.06
CA LEU A 315 -8.59 0.28 1.08
C LEU A 315 -9.75 1.06 1.71
N ALA A 316 -9.63 2.38 1.83
CA ALA A 316 -10.71 3.24 2.30
C ALA A 316 -11.92 3.32 1.35
N SER A 317 -11.76 2.87 0.09
CA SER A 317 -12.84 2.78 -0.89
C SER A 317 -13.53 1.41 -0.89
N LEU A 318 -13.00 0.41 -0.17
CA LEU A 318 -13.53 -0.95 -0.14
C LEU A 318 -14.40 -1.18 1.09
N ASP A 319 -15.52 -1.90 0.90
CA ASP A 319 -16.33 -2.39 2.00
C ASP A 319 -15.57 -3.45 2.82
N GLU A 320 -15.90 -3.61 4.11
CA GLU A 320 -15.26 -4.60 4.99
C GLU A 320 -15.46 -6.06 4.53
N THR A 321 -16.53 -6.30 3.76
CA THR A 321 -16.84 -7.61 3.17
C THR A 321 -16.18 -7.84 1.82
N THR A 322 -15.65 -6.79 1.17
CA THR A 322 -14.96 -6.91 -0.12
C THR A 322 -13.66 -7.69 0.07
N GLN A 323 -13.53 -8.77 -0.72
CA GLN A 323 -12.31 -9.55 -0.79
C GLN A 323 -11.25 -8.81 -1.62
N LEU A 324 -10.03 -8.68 -1.09
CA LEU A 324 -8.88 -8.09 -1.76
C LEU A 324 -7.82 -9.16 -2.06
N VAL A 325 -7.43 -9.26 -3.32
CA VAL A 325 -6.33 -10.12 -3.77
C VAL A 325 -5.26 -9.24 -4.40
N LEU A 326 -4.08 -9.19 -3.78
CA LEU A 326 -2.92 -8.50 -4.32
C LEU A 326 -2.01 -9.51 -5.02
N LEU A 327 -1.56 -9.16 -6.22
CA LEU A 327 -0.53 -9.89 -6.93
C LEU A 327 0.69 -9.01 -7.08
N GLY A 328 1.85 -9.62 -6.86
CA GLY A 328 3.10 -8.90 -6.96
C GLY A 328 4.26 -9.85 -7.13
N ASP A 329 5.41 -9.23 -7.29
CA ASP A 329 6.69 -9.90 -7.34
C ASP A 329 7.58 -9.23 -6.33
N LYS A 330 8.01 -9.98 -5.31
CA LYS A 330 8.84 -9.47 -4.23
C LYS A 330 10.19 -8.94 -4.73
N ASP A 331 10.62 -9.39 -5.92
CA ASP A 331 11.93 -9.08 -6.50
C ASP A 331 11.82 -7.99 -7.61
N GLN A 332 10.63 -7.44 -7.87
CA GLN A 332 10.43 -6.33 -8.82
C GLN A 332 10.61 -4.95 -8.18
N LEU A 333 10.72 -3.93 -9.05
CA LEU A 333 10.84 -2.54 -8.64
C LEU A 333 9.67 -2.12 -7.75
N ALA A 334 10.02 -1.46 -6.65
CA ALA A 334 9.11 -0.83 -5.71
C ALA A 334 8.42 0.42 -6.32
N SER A 335 7.37 0.91 -5.67
CA SER A 335 6.71 2.16 -6.04
C SER A 335 7.69 3.33 -6.11
N VAL A 336 7.43 4.26 -7.04
CA VAL A 336 8.14 5.55 -7.14
C VAL A 336 7.56 6.56 -6.12
N GLU A 337 6.35 6.32 -5.62
CA GLU A 337 5.72 7.12 -4.56
C GLU A 337 6.20 6.69 -3.17
N PRO A 338 6.04 7.54 -2.13
CA PRO A 338 6.46 7.19 -0.80
C PRO A 338 5.81 5.93 -0.25
N GLY A 339 6.66 5.03 0.25
CA GLY A 339 6.29 3.75 0.83
C GLY A 339 5.81 2.76 -0.21
N ALA A 340 6.63 1.79 -0.55
CA ALA A 340 6.15 0.58 -1.19
C ALA A 340 5.41 -0.26 -0.15
N VAL A 341 4.21 -0.73 -0.51
CA VAL A 341 3.37 -1.60 0.32
C VAL A 341 3.47 -3.03 -0.15
#